data_AF-A0A7W1HET6-F1
#
_entry.id   AF-A0A7W1HET6-F1
#
_cell.length_a   1.000
_cell.length_b   1.000
_cell.length_c   1.000
_cell.angle_alpha   90.00
_cell.angle_beta   90.00
_cell.angle_gamma   90.00
#
_symmetry.space_group_name_H-M   'P 1'
#
loop_
_entity.id
_entity.type
_entity.pdbx_description
1 polymer ?
#
loop_
_entity_poly.entity_id
_entity_poly.type
_entity_poly.pdbx_seq_one_letter_code
_entity_poly.pdbx_strand_id
1 'polypeptide(L)'
;AKRYTYGAYSRFDTKRLAGNFQATAEVRTPVTGDSLKEFFYELNRIRNEKVSEKELRDAKSFLMGVFPLRAETQEGLTNLLVSQQLYDLPADYLQTYRDKVNAVTLEDVERVAKKYIAPDKIAIVIVGDAEEILKQVKPYSTKIEVFDTEGKAVDASSYGKVSSGAAANVNGKWNLTIDFQGQQLPVTLMLKQDGEKVSGSLDSMMGKGDISEAKVSGNKFTAIAKSQIQGQSVDLNISGTVDGDSMKGTITVPMPGAPPFSFTGTRAKE
;
A
#
# COMPACT_ATOMS: atom_id res chain seq x y z
N ALA A 1 -5.60 0.83 -20.75
CA ALA A 1 -5.51 0.10 -19.47
C ALA A 1 -4.96 1.04 -18.40
N LYS A 2 -5.66 1.18 -17.27
CA LYS A 2 -5.20 2.00 -16.13
C LYS A 2 -4.09 1.21 -15.40
N ARG A 3 -2.85 1.72 -15.34
CA ARG A 3 -1.67 1.02 -14.80
C ARG A 3 -1.52 1.27 -13.28
N TYR A 4 -2.49 0.77 -12.51
CA TYR A 4 -2.54 0.99 -11.06
C TYR A 4 -1.78 -0.07 -10.25
N THR A 5 -1.75 -1.32 -10.71
CA THR A 5 -1.13 -2.45 -10.02
C THR A 5 -0.43 -3.41 -10.99
N TYR A 6 0.50 -4.22 -10.46
CA TYR A 6 1.03 -5.40 -11.12
C TYR A 6 0.04 -6.57 -11.14
N GLY A 7 -0.91 -6.62 -10.20
CA GLY A 7 -1.90 -7.69 -10.14
C GLY A 7 -3.03 -7.40 -9.17
N ALA A 8 -4.24 -7.78 -9.56
CA ALA A 8 -5.42 -7.80 -8.71
C ALA A 8 -5.99 -9.22 -8.69
N TYR A 9 -6.32 -9.71 -7.51
CA TYR A 9 -6.74 -11.09 -7.31
C TYR A 9 -7.99 -11.13 -6.43
N SER A 10 -8.78 -12.18 -6.58
CA SER A 10 -9.84 -12.52 -5.62
C SER A 10 -9.80 -14.00 -5.29
N ARG A 11 -10.24 -14.33 -4.08
CA ARG A 11 -10.27 -15.70 -3.58
C ARG A 11 -11.47 -15.89 -2.65
N PHE A 12 -12.07 -17.07 -2.75
CA PHE A 12 -12.87 -17.65 -1.69
C PHE A 12 -12.00 -18.57 -0.83
N ASP A 13 -11.99 -18.33 0.48
CA ASP A 13 -11.39 -19.23 1.44
C ASP A 13 -12.47 -20.11 2.08
N THR A 14 -12.71 -21.27 1.47
CA THR A 14 -13.78 -22.20 1.87
C THR A 14 -13.30 -23.09 3.01
N LYS A 15 -13.65 -22.73 4.24
CA LYS A 15 -13.35 -23.48 5.47
C LYS A 15 -14.53 -24.34 5.90
N ARG A 16 -14.30 -25.21 6.90
CA ARG A 16 -15.34 -26.07 7.50
C ARG A 16 -16.42 -25.24 8.22
N LEU A 17 -16.00 -24.13 8.81
CA LEU A 17 -16.87 -23.11 9.40
C LEU A 17 -16.95 -21.89 8.47
N ALA A 18 -17.11 -20.69 9.03
CA ALA A 18 -17.16 -19.47 8.24
C ALA A 18 -15.85 -19.25 7.46
N GLY A 19 -15.97 -19.28 6.14
CA GLY A 19 -14.96 -18.82 5.20
C GLY A 19 -15.08 -17.32 4.94
N ASN A 20 -14.14 -16.77 4.17
CA ASN A 20 -14.23 -15.39 3.69
C ASN A 20 -14.07 -15.31 2.17
N PHE A 21 -14.52 -14.18 1.63
CA PHE A 21 -14.17 -13.74 0.29
C PHE A 21 -13.25 -12.54 0.43
N GLN A 22 -12.15 -12.53 -0.31
CA GLN A 22 -11.20 -11.43 -0.32
C GLN A 22 -10.87 -11.04 -1.77
N ALA A 23 -10.72 -9.73 -1.99
CA ALA A 23 -10.13 -9.17 -3.19
C ALA A 23 -8.98 -8.23 -2.78
N THR A 24 -7.82 -8.38 -3.42
CA THR A 24 -6.58 -7.71 -3.02
C THR A 24 -5.82 -7.23 -4.25
N ALA A 25 -5.19 -6.06 -4.12
CA ALA A 25 -4.18 -5.56 -5.04
C ALA A 25 -3.19 -4.68 -4.27
N GLU A 26 -1.97 -4.61 -4.80
CA GLU A 26 -0.95 -3.66 -4.34
C GLU A 26 -0.90 -2.48 -5.31
N VAL A 27 -1.10 -1.27 -4.79
CA VAL A 27 -1.22 -0.04 -5.61
C VAL A 27 -0.39 1.08 -5.01
N ARG A 28 -0.04 2.08 -5.83
CA ARG A 28 0.61 3.29 -5.32
C ARG A 28 -0.38 4.12 -4.48
N THR A 29 0.10 4.74 -3.41
CA THR A 29 -0.69 5.63 -2.53
C THR A 29 -1.58 6.65 -3.26
N PRO A 30 -1.12 7.32 -4.34
CA PRO A 30 -1.94 8.34 -5.01
C PRO A 30 -3.16 7.78 -5.77
N VAL A 31 -3.24 6.47 -5.97
CA VAL A 31 -4.33 5.82 -6.73
C VAL A 31 -5.15 4.86 -5.88
N THR A 32 -5.05 4.92 -4.55
CA THR A 32 -5.79 4.05 -3.64
C THR A 32 -7.30 4.21 -3.79
N GLY A 33 -7.82 5.44 -3.82
CA GLY A 33 -9.26 5.71 -3.97
C GLY A 33 -9.79 5.30 -5.34
N ASP A 34 -9.02 5.54 -6.40
CA ASP A 34 -9.34 5.07 -7.75
C ASP A 34 -9.37 3.54 -7.82
N SER A 35 -8.45 2.87 -7.14
CA SER A 35 -8.39 1.41 -7.11
C SER A 35 -9.57 0.80 -6.37
N LEU A 36 -9.98 1.40 -5.25
CA LEU A 36 -11.22 1.02 -4.55
C LEU A 36 -12.43 1.15 -5.47
N LYS A 37 -12.51 2.22 -6.28
CA LYS A 37 -13.61 2.41 -7.22
C LYS A 37 -13.74 1.24 -8.18
N GLU A 38 -12.62 0.79 -8.75
CA GLU A 38 -12.59 -0.34 -9.69
C GLU A 38 -12.92 -1.67 -8.98
N PHE A 39 -12.45 -1.88 -7.75
CA PHE A 39 -12.88 -3.05 -6.96
C PHE A 39 -14.39 -3.07 -6.75
N PHE A 40 -14.97 -1.97 -6.26
CA PHE A 40 -16.41 -1.89 -6.05
C PHE A 40 -17.20 -2.00 -7.36
N TYR A 41 -16.67 -1.48 -8.46
CA TYR A 41 -17.26 -1.68 -9.79
C TYR A 41 -17.34 -3.17 -10.15
N GLU A 42 -16.22 -3.90 -10.12
CA GLU A 42 -16.20 -5.33 -10.51
C GLU A 42 -16.99 -6.21 -9.54
N LEU A 43 -16.94 -5.93 -8.24
CA LEU A 43 -17.70 -6.66 -7.23
C LEU A 43 -19.21 -6.47 -7.39
N ASN A 44 -19.67 -5.28 -7.81
CA ASN A 44 -21.07 -5.06 -8.12
C ASN A 44 -21.44 -5.64 -9.49
N ARG A 45 -20.55 -5.56 -10.47
CA ARG A 45 -20.76 -6.09 -11.82
C ARG A 45 -21.00 -7.60 -11.80
N ILE A 46 -20.15 -8.39 -11.15
CA ILE A 46 -20.32 -9.85 -11.08
C ILE A 46 -21.63 -10.27 -10.36
N ARG A 47 -22.20 -9.40 -9.52
CA ARG A 47 -23.49 -9.64 -8.85
C ARG A 47 -24.70 -9.29 -9.71
N ASN A 48 -24.59 -8.23 -10.51
CA ASN A 48 -25.73 -7.59 -11.17
C ASN A 48 -25.78 -7.84 -12.68
N GLU A 49 -24.66 -8.23 -13.27
CA GLU A 49 -24.54 -8.56 -14.68
C GLU A 49 -24.16 -10.02 -14.84
N LYS A 50 -24.79 -10.67 -15.82
CA LYS A 50 -24.47 -12.05 -16.17
C LYS A 50 -23.09 -12.10 -16.83
N VAL A 51 -22.20 -12.96 -16.34
CA VAL A 51 -20.89 -13.18 -16.96
C VAL A 51 -21.05 -13.70 -18.38
N SER A 52 -20.07 -13.46 -19.24
CA SER A 52 -20.14 -13.96 -20.62
C SER A 52 -19.89 -15.47 -20.68
N GLU A 53 -20.46 -16.14 -21.68
CA GLU A 53 -20.17 -17.55 -21.96
C GLU A 53 -18.68 -17.80 -22.18
N LYS A 54 -17.99 -16.84 -22.81
CA LYS A 54 -16.54 -16.90 -23.03
C LYS A 54 -15.79 -16.92 -21.69
N GLU A 55 -16.09 -16.01 -20.78
CA GLU A 55 -15.44 -15.95 -19.46
C GLU A 55 -15.68 -17.24 -18.67
N LEU A 56 -16.92 -17.75 -18.65
CA LEU A 56 -17.23 -19.01 -17.96
C LEU A 56 -16.46 -20.19 -18.57
N ARG A 57 -16.42 -20.30 -19.90
CA ARG A 57 -15.70 -21.38 -20.59
C ARG A 57 -14.19 -21.31 -20.35
N ASP A 58 -13.62 -20.11 -20.38
CA ASP A 58 -12.19 -19.89 -20.18
C ASP A 58 -11.82 -20.24 -18.72
N ALA A 59 -12.63 -19.82 -17.74
CA ALA A 59 -12.46 -20.16 -16.32
C ALA A 59 -12.58 -21.67 -16.06
N LYS A 60 -13.57 -22.34 -16.64
CA LYS A 60 -13.72 -23.80 -16.54
C LYS A 60 -12.51 -24.53 -17.11
N SER A 61 -12.09 -24.15 -18.33
CA SER A 61 -10.92 -24.72 -18.99
C SER A 61 -9.66 -24.56 -18.13
N PHE A 62 -9.46 -23.36 -17.57
CA PHE A 62 -8.34 -23.09 -16.66
C PHE A 62 -8.38 -24.00 -15.42
N LEU A 63 -9.50 -24.03 -14.70
CA LEU A 63 -9.63 -24.82 -13.47
C LEU A 63 -9.48 -26.33 -13.70
N MET A 64 -10.01 -26.85 -14.80
CA MET A 64 -9.85 -28.27 -15.17
C MET A 64 -8.41 -28.57 -15.62
N GLY A 65 -7.76 -27.63 -16.32
CA GLY A 65 -6.39 -27.78 -16.83
C GLY A 65 -5.32 -27.71 -15.75
N VAL A 66 -5.49 -26.88 -14.71
CA VAL A 66 -4.52 -26.79 -13.60
C VAL A 66 -4.72 -27.86 -12.53
N PHE A 67 -5.85 -28.58 -12.53
CA PHE A 67 -6.14 -29.59 -11.50
C PHE A 67 -5.13 -30.76 -11.48
N PRO A 68 -4.74 -31.38 -12.63
CA PRO A 68 -3.68 -32.39 -12.65
C PRO A 68 -2.37 -31.90 -12.03
N LEU A 69 -1.97 -30.66 -12.35
CA LEU A 69 -0.71 -30.06 -11.87
C LEU A 69 -0.66 -30.01 -10.34
N ARG A 70 -1.81 -29.85 -9.67
CA ARG A 70 -1.89 -29.86 -8.20
C ARG A 70 -1.64 -31.23 -7.59
N ALA A 71 -1.75 -32.31 -8.35
CA ALA A 71 -1.59 -33.69 -7.89
C ALA A 71 -0.25 -34.32 -8.34
N GLU A 72 0.59 -33.59 -9.10
CA GLU A 72 1.85 -34.13 -9.65
C GLU A 72 2.91 -34.37 -8.58
N THR A 73 2.94 -33.53 -7.52
CA THR A 73 3.88 -33.68 -6.42
C THR A 73 3.27 -34.47 -5.27
N GLN A 74 4.10 -35.20 -4.52
CA GLN A 74 3.67 -35.92 -3.32
C GLN A 74 3.00 -34.97 -2.31
N GLU A 75 3.54 -33.76 -2.13
CA GLU A 75 2.96 -32.74 -1.26
C GLU A 75 1.59 -32.27 -1.77
N GLY A 76 1.47 -31.99 -3.07
CA GLY A 76 0.22 -31.57 -3.69
C GLY A 76 -0.88 -32.62 -3.55
N LEU A 77 -0.56 -33.89 -3.84
CA LEU A 77 -1.49 -35.01 -3.64
C LEU A 77 -1.90 -35.17 -2.17
N THR A 78 -0.94 -35.07 -1.24
CA THR A 78 -1.23 -35.14 0.20
C THR A 78 -2.18 -34.03 0.62
N ASN A 79 -1.96 -32.79 0.16
CA ASN A 79 -2.84 -31.66 0.46
C ASN A 79 -4.28 -31.85 -0.07
N LEU A 80 -4.43 -32.45 -1.26
CA LEU A 80 -5.75 -32.79 -1.82
C LEU A 80 -6.48 -33.83 -0.96
N LEU A 81 -5.80 -34.92 -0.57
CA LEU A 81 -6.38 -35.99 0.25
C LEU A 81 -6.73 -35.50 1.67
N VAL A 82 -5.84 -34.74 2.29
CA VAL A 82 -6.09 -34.12 3.60
C VAL A 82 -7.28 -33.17 3.52
N SER A 83 -7.37 -32.34 2.47
CA SER A 83 -8.52 -31.44 2.28
C SER A 83 -9.83 -32.21 2.11
N GLN A 84 -9.81 -33.30 1.32
CA GLN A 84 -10.97 -34.16 1.13
C GLN A 84 -11.48 -34.72 2.47
N GLN A 85 -10.56 -35.24 3.29
CA GLN A 85 -10.90 -35.79 4.61
C GLN A 85 -11.32 -34.70 5.60
N LEU A 86 -10.61 -33.57 5.64
CA LEU A 86 -10.84 -32.48 6.58
C LEU A 86 -12.23 -31.84 6.43
N TYR A 87 -12.72 -31.79 5.19
CA TYR A 87 -14.02 -31.21 4.83
C TYR A 87 -15.12 -32.25 4.61
N ASP A 88 -14.88 -33.51 5.00
CA ASP A 88 -15.83 -34.62 4.88
C ASP A 88 -16.41 -34.75 3.45
N LEU A 89 -15.56 -34.54 2.43
CA LEU A 89 -15.97 -34.61 1.03
C LEU A 89 -16.17 -36.06 0.58
N PRO A 90 -17.04 -36.32 -0.41
CA PRO A 90 -17.25 -37.66 -0.96
C PRO A 90 -15.96 -38.37 -1.36
N ALA A 91 -15.91 -39.69 -1.21
CA ALA A 91 -14.73 -40.50 -1.54
C ALA A 91 -14.27 -40.35 -3.00
N ASP A 92 -15.22 -40.05 -3.90
CA ASP A 92 -15.02 -39.85 -5.33
C ASP A 92 -14.80 -38.37 -5.73
N TYR A 93 -14.58 -37.48 -4.77
CA TYR A 93 -14.51 -36.03 -5.02
C TYR A 93 -13.43 -35.65 -6.02
N LEU A 94 -12.23 -36.22 -5.91
CA LEU A 94 -11.10 -35.90 -6.80
C LEU A 94 -11.32 -36.45 -8.22
N GLN A 95 -12.01 -37.58 -8.36
CA GLN A 95 -12.37 -38.20 -9.63
C GLN A 95 -13.44 -37.39 -10.35
N THR A 96 -14.45 -36.93 -9.61
CA THR A 96 -15.61 -36.18 -10.12
C THR A 96 -15.39 -34.67 -10.21
N TYR A 97 -14.23 -34.15 -9.79
CA TYR A 97 -13.95 -32.71 -9.73
C TYR A 97 -14.15 -32.02 -11.08
N ARG A 98 -13.62 -32.60 -12.17
CA ARG A 98 -13.74 -32.02 -13.52
C ARG A 98 -15.19 -31.94 -13.98
N ASP A 99 -15.96 -33.00 -13.76
CA ASP A 99 -17.38 -33.04 -14.12
C ASP A 99 -18.18 -32.00 -13.34
N LYS A 100 -17.89 -31.86 -12.04
CA LYS A 100 -18.51 -30.83 -11.18
C LYS A 100 -18.19 -29.42 -11.65
N VAL A 101 -16.94 -29.13 -12.04
CA VAL A 101 -16.56 -27.83 -12.61
C VAL A 101 -17.26 -27.60 -13.95
N ASN A 102 -17.33 -28.61 -14.81
CA ASN A 102 -17.94 -28.50 -16.12
C ASN A 102 -19.46 -28.29 -16.06
N ALA A 103 -20.12 -28.81 -15.02
CA ALA A 103 -21.55 -28.66 -14.79
C ALA A 103 -22.00 -27.25 -14.36
N VAL A 104 -21.07 -26.38 -13.92
CA VAL A 104 -21.40 -25.02 -13.44
C VAL A 104 -22.07 -24.19 -14.53
N THR A 105 -23.22 -23.59 -14.25
CA THR A 105 -23.95 -22.75 -15.21
C THR A 105 -23.67 -21.25 -15.00
N LEU A 106 -24.10 -20.39 -15.93
CA LEU A 106 -24.03 -18.94 -15.76
C LEU A 106 -24.92 -18.49 -14.58
N GLU A 107 -26.07 -19.14 -14.45
CA GLU A 107 -27.06 -18.94 -13.39
C GLU A 107 -26.47 -19.30 -12.03
N ASP A 108 -25.65 -20.34 -11.94
CA ASP A 108 -24.93 -20.70 -10.72
C ASP A 108 -23.94 -19.62 -10.30
N VAL A 109 -23.18 -19.08 -11.25
CA VAL A 109 -22.23 -17.99 -10.98
C VAL A 109 -22.97 -16.77 -10.44
N GLU A 110 -24.04 -16.34 -11.13
CA GLU A 110 -24.86 -15.20 -10.71
C GLU A 110 -25.47 -15.43 -9.32
N ARG A 111 -26.06 -16.60 -9.08
CA ARG A 111 -26.67 -16.98 -7.80
C ARG A 111 -25.65 -16.97 -6.66
N VAL A 112 -24.47 -17.54 -6.87
CA VAL A 112 -23.39 -17.61 -5.86
C VAL A 112 -22.80 -16.23 -5.61
N ALA A 113 -22.55 -15.44 -6.65
CA ALA A 113 -22.06 -14.06 -6.53
C ALA A 113 -23.05 -13.20 -5.72
N LYS A 114 -24.35 -13.26 -6.04
CA LYS A 114 -25.42 -12.57 -5.30
C LYS A 114 -25.52 -12.99 -3.84
N LYS A 115 -25.23 -14.26 -3.53
CA LYS A 115 -25.31 -14.78 -2.16
C LYS A 115 -24.10 -14.43 -1.29
N TYR A 116 -22.89 -14.52 -1.83
CA TYR A 116 -21.68 -14.53 -1.00
C TYR A 116 -20.75 -13.33 -1.15
N ILE A 117 -20.78 -12.61 -2.28
CA ILE A 117 -19.96 -11.40 -2.46
C ILE A 117 -20.79 -10.23 -1.96
N ALA A 118 -20.60 -9.69 -0.77
CA ALA A 118 -21.42 -8.59 -0.25
C ALA A 118 -20.62 -7.28 -0.12
N PRO A 119 -20.58 -6.42 -1.17
CA PRO A 119 -19.78 -5.19 -1.15
C PRO A 119 -20.21 -4.22 -0.04
N ASP A 120 -21.50 -4.22 0.30
CA ASP A 120 -22.09 -3.42 1.38
C ASP A 120 -21.65 -3.87 2.79
N LYS A 121 -21.07 -5.08 2.91
CA LYS A 121 -20.63 -5.68 4.18
C LYS A 121 -19.13 -5.96 4.21
N ILE A 122 -18.37 -5.47 3.23
CA ILE A 122 -16.95 -5.76 3.12
C ILE A 122 -16.15 -4.91 4.12
N ALA A 123 -15.19 -5.53 4.80
CA ALA A 123 -14.17 -4.80 5.53
C ALA A 123 -13.07 -4.36 4.57
N ILE A 124 -12.68 -3.08 4.63
CA ILE A 124 -11.60 -2.52 3.82
C ILE A 124 -10.38 -2.33 4.72
N VAL A 125 -9.27 -2.98 4.36
CA VAL A 125 -7.99 -2.84 5.05
C VAL A 125 -6.98 -2.28 4.06
N ILE A 126 -6.32 -1.18 4.44
CA ILE A 126 -5.35 -0.48 3.60
C ILE A 126 -4.12 -0.18 4.44
N VAL A 127 -2.95 -0.43 3.86
CA VAL A 127 -1.65 -0.14 4.48
C VAL A 127 -0.92 0.85 3.58
N GLY A 128 -0.49 1.99 4.14
CA GLY A 128 0.21 3.05 3.42
C GLY A 128 0.20 4.38 4.17
N ASP A 129 0.51 5.48 3.47
CA ASP A 129 0.48 6.83 4.05
C ASP A 129 -0.97 7.25 4.38
N ALA A 130 -1.30 7.22 5.66
CA ALA A 130 -2.63 7.56 6.15
C ALA A 130 -3.07 8.98 5.78
N GLU A 131 -2.17 9.96 5.72
CA GLU A 131 -2.55 11.35 5.40
C GLU A 131 -3.06 11.49 3.97
N GLU A 132 -2.42 10.80 3.03
CA GLU A 132 -2.82 10.81 1.63
C GLU A 132 -4.05 9.93 1.39
N ILE A 133 -4.09 8.75 2.02
CA ILE A 133 -5.15 7.76 1.83
C ILE A 133 -6.46 8.22 2.44
N LEU A 134 -6.45 8.82 3.64
CA LEU A 134 -7.69 9.23 4.34
C LEU A 134 -8.53 10.20 3.50
N LYS A 135 -7.92 11.03 2.66
CA LYS A 135 -8.64 11.94 1.75
C LYS A 135 -9.39 11.18 0.65
N GLN A 136 -8.84 10.03 0.22
CA GLN A 136 -9.35 9.23 -0.89
C GLN A 136 -10.43 8.21 -0.46
N VAL A 137 -10.39 7.74 0.79
CA VAL A 137 -11.23 6.61 1.25
C VAL A 137 -12.53 7.02 1.94
N LYS A 138 -12.67 8.30 2.32
CA LYS A 138 -13.88 8.88 2.92
C LYS A 138 -15.20 8.51 2.19
N PRO A 139 -15.25 8.44 0.84
CA PRO A 139 -16.47 8.05 0.14
C PRO A 139 -16.92 6.59 0.37
N TYR A 140 -16.03 5.71 0.83
CA TYR A 140 -16.29 4.27 0.94
C TYR A 140 -16.68 3.81 2.34
N SER A 141 -16.36 4.58 3.39
CA SER A 141 -16.77 4.27 4.77
C SER A 141 -16.85 5.53 5.63
N THR A 142 -17.89 5.58 6.47
CA THR A 142 -18.02 6.60 7.52
C THR A 142 -17.33 6.19 8.83
N LYS A 143 -16.99 4.90 8.98
CA LYS A 143 -16.27 4.36 10.14
C LYS A 143 -14.86 4.01 9.69
N ILE A 144 -13.90 4.86 10.03
CA ILE A 144 -12.49 4.68 9.67
C ILE A 144 -11.69 4.66 10.97
N GLU A 145 -10.97 3.56 11.17
CA GLU A 145 -10.04 3.37 12.27
C GLU A 145 -8.62 3.41 11.69
N VAL A 146 -7.71 4.13 12.34
CA VAL A 146 -6.32 4.25 11.92
C VAL A 146 -5.44 3.65 13.00
N PHE A 147 -4.46 2.84 12.58
CA PHE A 147 -3.50 2.20 13.46
C PHE A 147 -2.09 2.55 13.00
N ASP A 148 -1.18 2.74 13.94
CA ASP A 148 0.25 2.87 13.64
C ASP A 148 0.90 1.50 13.35
N THR A 149 2.21 1.50 13.10
CA THR A 149 2.99 0.30 12.81
C THR A 149 3.09 -0.68 13.98
N GLU A 150 2.74 -0.25 15.19
CA GLU A 150 2.70 -1.09 16.39
C GLU A 150 1.27 -1.63 16.64
N GLY A 151 0.31 -1.30 15.78
CA GLY A 151 -1.09 -1.71 15.90
C GLY A 151 -1.85 -0.90 16.96
N LYS A 152 -1.33 0.25 17.39
CA LYS A 152 -2.01 1.12 18.34
C LYS A 152 -2.95 2.07 17.59
N ALA A 153 -4.17 2.21 18.12
CA ALA A 153 -5.15 3.12 17.55
C ALA A 153 -4.66 4.57 17.61
N VAL A 154 -4.73 5.26 16.48
CA VAL A 154 -4.41 6.68 16.31
C VAL A 154 -5.67 7.42 15.91
N ASP A 155 -5.88 8.61 16.46
CA ASP A 155 -7.01 9.44 16.07
C ASP A 155 -6.87 9.87 14.60
N ALA A 156 -7.80 9.41 13.74
CA ALA A 156 -7.83 9.78 12.33
C ALA A 156 -7.91 11.31 12.11
N SER A 157 -8.47 12.06 13.08
CA SER A 157 -8.52 13.52 13.04
C SER A 157 -7.15 14.18 13.13
N SER A 158 -6.15 13.48 13.68
CA SER A 158 -4.76 13.94 13.71
C SER A 158 -4.16 14.07 12.31
N TYR A 159 -4.60 13.22 11.36
CA TYR A 159 -4.18 13.22 9.96
C TYR A 159 -4.91 14.24 9.07
N GLY A 160 -5.72 15.13 9.69
CA GLY A 160 -6.34 16.29 9.03
C GLY A 160 -5.92 17.63 9.63
N LYS A 161 -5.12 17.65 10.71
CA LYS A 161 -4.55 18.86 11.33
C LYS A 161 -3.22 19.29 10.72
N VAL A 162 -2.88 18.81 9.52
CA VAL A 162 -1.83 19.43 8.71
C VAL A 162 -2.44 20.65 8.03
N SER A 163 -2.35 21.77 8.75
CA SER A 163 -2.36 23.16 8.30
C SER A 163 -2.83 23.39 6.85
N SER A 164 -4.10 23.80 6.70
CA SER A 164 -4.54 24.65 5.59
C SER A 164 -4.02 26.09 5.71
N GLY A 165 -3.08 26.37 6.62
CA GLY A 165 -2.26 27.57 6.57
C GLY A 165 -1.30 27.47 5.38
N ALA A 166 -1.00 28.62 4.76
CA ALA A 166 -0.03 28.74 3.67
C ALA A 166 1.19 27.82 3.92
N ALA A 167 1.60 27.07 2.90
CA ALA A 167 2.75 26.17 2.97
C ALA A 167 3.90 26.86 3.72
N ALA A 168 4.44 26.20 4.75
CA ALA A 168 5.51 26.78 5.54
C ALA A 168 6.64 27.21 4.60
N ASN A 169 7.06 28.47 4.66
CA ASN A 169 8.12 28.98 3.81
C ASN A 169 9.44 28.32 4.22
N VAL A 170 9.94 27.37 3.43
CA VAL A 170 11.20 26.67 3.72
C VAL A 170 12.42 27.38 3.13
N ASN A 171 12.23 28.51 2.46
CA ASN A 171 13.28 29.22 1.73
C ASN A 171 14.38 29.76 2.67
N GLY A 172 15.64 29.47 2.35
CA GLY A 172 16.80 29.99 3.08
C GLY A 172 17.76 28.91 3.56
N LYS A 173 18.69 29.34 4.41
CA LYS A 173 19.73 28.50 5.00
C LYS A 173 19.27 27.97 6.35
N TRP A 174 19.39 26.66 6.54
CA TRP A 174 19.03 25.94 7.75
C TRP A 174 20.27 25.30 8.36
N ASN A 175 20.44 25.48 9.65
CA ASN A 175 21.45 24.80 10.45
C ASN A 175 20.79 23.58 11.09
N LEU A 176 21.07 22.41 10.54
CA LEU A 176 20.58 21.13 11.04
C LEU A 176 21.65 20.49 11.94
N THR A 177 21.19 19.72 12.90
CA THR A 177 21.98 18.83 13.74
C THR A 177 21.37 17.45 13.59
N ILE A 178 22.15 16.53 13.02
CA ILE A 178 21.79 15.12 12.91
C ILE A 178 22.35 14.40 14.13
N ASP A 179 21.51 13.63 14.80
CA ASP A 179 21.95 12.70 15.84
C ASP A 179 22.30 11.35 15.19
N PHE A 180 23.60 11.04 15.16
CA PHE A 180 24.13 9.77 14.72
C PHE A 180 24.72 9.02 15.92
N GLN A 181 23.97 8.08 16.49
CA GLN A 181 24.41 7.25 17.61
C GLN A 181 24.93 8.07 18.83
N GLY A 182 24.30 9.20 19.13
CA GLY A 182 24.69 10.10 20.21
C GLY A 182 25.77 11.13 19.81
N GLN A 183 26.29 11.07 18.59
CA GLN A 183 27.15 12.11 18.03
C GLN A 183 26.31 13.11 17.24
N GLN A 184 26.35 14.38 17.68
CA GLN A 184 25.69 15.48 17.00
C GLN A 184 26.56 15.96 15.83
N LEU A 185 26.08 15.74 14.61
CA LEU A 185 26.75 16.16 13.38
C LEU A 185 26.06 17.40 12.81
N PRO A 186 26.76 18.55 12.70
CA PRO A 186 26.19 19.74 12.07
C PRO A 186 26.08 19.55 10.56
N VAL A 187 24.95 19.97 10.00
CA VAL A 187 24.65 19.94 8.57
C VAL A 187 24.04 21.26 8.15
N THR A 188 24.50 21.80 7.03
CA THR A 188 23.90 22.99 6.45
C THR A 188 22.98 22.58 5.31
N LEU A 189 21.71 22.96 5.39
CA LEU A 189 20.74 22.75 4.32
C LEU A 189 20.35 24.10 3.72
N MET A 190 20.54 24.27 2.42
CA MET A 190 20.06 25.43 1.69
C MET A 190 18.87 25.03 0.83
N LEU A 191 17.72 25.66 1.05
CA LEU A 191 16.50 25.41 0.29
C LEU A 191 16.09 26.66 -0.46
N LYS A 192 15.69 26.46 -1.72
CA LYS A 192 15.02 27.44 -2.56
C LYS A 192 13.62 26.95 -2.90
N GLN A 193 12.60 27.71 -2.49
CA GLN A 193 11.21 27.38 -2.77
C GLN A 193 10.68 28.24 -3.92
N ASP A 194 10.14 27.59 -4.95
CA ASP A 194 9.43 28.21 -6.08
C ASP A 194 8.02 27.61 -6.17
N GLY A 195 7.08 28.22 -5.45
CA GLY A 195 5.74 27.67 -5.25
C GLY A 195 5.74 26.37 -4.45
N GLU A 196 5.22 25.29 -5.04
CA GLU A 196 5.21 23.93 -4.45
C GLU A 196 6.52 23.17 -4.68
N LYS A 197 7.38 23.63 -5.60
CA LYS A 197 8.67 22.98 -5.90
C LYS A 197 9.74 23.54 -4.98
N VAL A 198 10.43 22.64 -4.30
CA VAL A 198 11.61 22.99 -3.50
C VAL A 198 12.84 22.35 -4.13
N SER A 199 13.89 23.14 -4.33
CA SER A 199 15.22 22.66 -4.69
C SER A 199 16.21 23.10 -3.63
N GLY A 200 17.39 22.50 -3.60
CA GLY A 200 18.35 22.83 -2.58
C GLY A 200 19.62 22.01 -2.63
N SER A 201 20.52 22.33 -1.71
CA SER A 201 21.77 21.61 -1.51
C SER A 201 21.97 21.36 -0.02
N LEU A 202 22.45 20.18 0.30
CA LEU A 202 22.87 19.76 1.63
C LEU A 202 24.40 19.73 1.66
N ASP A 203 25.00 20.33 2.68
CA ASP A 203 26.43 20.31 2.93
C ASP A 203 26.69 19.69 4.31
N SER A 204 27.45 18.60 4.31
CA SER A 204 27.74 17.81 5.50
C SER A 204 29.20 17.35 5.48
N MET A 205 29.72 16.94 6.63
CA MET A 205 31.04 16.31 6.73
C MET A 205 31.16 15.01 5.92
N MET A 206 30.03 14.41 5.53
CA MET A 206 29.95 13.20 4.69
C MET A 206 29.94 13.50 3.19
N GLY A 207 29.88 14.78 2.78
CA GLY A 207 29.80 15.20 1.40
C GLY A 207 28.68 16.21 1.14
N LYS A 208 28.73 16.81 -0.06
CA LYS A 208 27.65 17.64 -0.59
C LYS A 208 26.63 16.76 -1.30
N GLY A 209 25.35 17.05 -1.10
CA GLY A 209 24.26 16.37 -1.77
C GLY A 209 23.24 17.35 -2.33
N ASP A 210 22.64 16.99 -3.46
CA ASP A 210 21.59 17.78 -4.08
C ASP A 210 20.21 17.31 -3.61
N ILE A 211 19.33 18.26 -3.33
CA ILE A 211 17.95 17.99 -2.95
C ILE A 211 17.11 17.82 -4.22
N SER A 212 16.46 16.66 -4.32
CA SER A 212 15.54 16.28 -5.38
C SER A 212 14.19 15.86 -4.80
N GLU A 213 13.13 15.94 -5.60
CA GLU A 213 11.77 15.52 -5.24
C GLU A 213 11.21 16.15 -3.94
N ALA A 214 11.69 17.34 -3.57
CA ALA A 214 11.23 17.96 -2.34
C ALA A 214 9.81 18.53 -2.47
N LYS A 215 8.98 18.20 -1.48
CA LYS A 215 7.57 18.60 -1.40
C LYS A 215 7.29 19.18 -0.02
N VAL A 216 6.52 20.26 0.00
CA VAL A 216 5.99 20.86 1.22
C VAL A 216 4.47 20.79 1.17
N SER A 217 3.86 20.14 2.16
CA SER A 217 2.40 20.08 2.32
C SER A 217 2.06 20.55 3.73
N GLY A 218 1.57 21.80 3.85
CA GLY A 218 1.34 22.45 5.13
C GLY A 218 2.64 22.66 5.91
N ASN A 219 2.79 21.96 7.03
CA ASN A 219 4.01 21.96 7.85
C ASN A 219 4.92 20.75 7.58
N LYS A 220 4.52 19.80 6.73
CA LYS A 220 5.34 18.63 6.42
C LYS A 220 6.27 18.91 5.25
N PHE A 221 7.51 18.49 5.40
CA PHE A 221 8.57 18.58 4.40
C PHE A 221 9.11 17.18 4.11
N THR A 222 9.06 16.74 2.86
CA THR A 222 9.73 15.53 2.40
C THR A 222 10.68 15.85 1.26
N ALA A 223 11.82 15.17 1.20
CA ALA A 223 12.84 15.40 0.17
C ALA A 223 13.74 14.17 0.00
N ILE A 224 14.37 14.05 -1.18
CA ILE A 224 15.40 13.05 -1.45
C ILE A 224 16.73 13.78 -1.66
N ALA A 225 17.68 13.60 -0.74
CA ALA A 225 19.03 14.14 -0.87
C ALA A 225 19.94 13.10 -1.53
N LYS A 226 20.45 13.40 -2.73
CA LYS A 226 21.42 12.54 -3.42
C LYS A 226 22.82 12.91 -2.95
N SER A 227 23.43 12.05 -2.13
CA SER A 227 24.79 12.27 -1.61
C SER A 227 25.76 11.22 -2.12
N GLN A 228 27.02 11.59 -2.33
CA GLN A 228 28.08 10.64 -2.65
C GLN A 228 28.80 10.22 -1.37
N ILE A 229 28.58 8.97 -0.94
CA ILE A 229 29.30 8.36 0.17
C ILE A 229 30.32 7.39 -0.44
N GLN A 230 31.61 7.61 -0.19
CA GLN A 230 32.71 6.76 -0.70
C GLN A 230 32.70 6.57 -2.23
N GLY A 231 32.29 7.59 -2.99
CA GLY A 231 32.24 7.55 -4.46
C GLY A 231 31.02 6.82 -5.05
N GLN A 232 30.11 6.33 -4.21
CA GLN A 232 28.82 5.78 -4.63
C GLN A 232 27.70 6.77 -4.31
N SER A 233 26.80 6.98 -5.28
CA SER A 233 25.60 7.80 -5.08
C SER A 233 24.58 7.05 -4.24
N VAL A 234 24.17 7.66 -3.13
CA VAL A 234 23.16 7.16 -2.20
C VAL A 234 22.03 8.18 -2.09
N ASP A 235 20.80 7.72 -2.28
CA ASP A 235 19.60 8.52 -2.09
C ASP A 235 19.21 8.49 -0.60
N LEU A 236 19.15 9.65 0.05
CA LEU A 236 18.76 9.80 1.45
C LEU A 236 17.35 10.37 1.51
N ASN A 237 16.39 9.59 2.02
CA ASN A 237 15.02 10.05 2.17
C ASN A 237 14.88 10.87 3.45
N ILE A 238 14.50 12.14 3.31
CA ILE A 238 14.30 13.09 4.39
C ILE A 238 12.80 13.28 4.58
N SER A 239 12.33 13.17 5.82
CA SER A 239 10.97 13.48 6.22
C SER A 239 10.98 14.32 7.49
N GLY A 240 10.25 15.43 7.51
CA GLY A 240 10.25 16.34 8.65
C GLY A 240 9.03 17.23 8.73
N THR A 241 8.98 17.98 9.82
CA THR A 241 7.99 19.01 10.10
C THR A 241 8.70 20.35 10.30
N VAL A 242 8.13 21.41 9.72
CA VAL A 242 8.61 22.79 9.76
C VAL A 242 7.61 23.62 10.54
N ASP A 243 8.08 24.28 11.59
CA ASP A 243 7.29 25.17 12.43
C ASP A 243 8.03 26.52 12.52
N GLY A 244 7.64 27.47 11.67
CA GLY A 244 8.29 28.77 11.53
C GLY A 244 9.77 28.66 11.15
N ASP A 245 10.64 28.94 12.11
CA ASP A 245 12.11 28.89 11.97
C ASP A 245 12.73 27.61 12.54
N SER A 246 11.91 26.63 12.93
CA SER A 246 12.37 25.34 13.45
C SER A 246 11.98 24.20 12.52
N MET A 247 12.87 23.22 12.35
CA MET A 247 12.63 22.02 11.57
C MET A 247 13.05 20.79 12.37
N LYS A 248 12.26 19.72 12.36
CA LYS A 248 12.63 18.43 12.97
C LYS A 248 12.17 17.28 12.09
N GLY A 249 12.91 16.19 12.08
CA GLY A 249 12.54 15.05 11.24
C GLY A 249 13.48 13.88 11.36
N THR A 250 13.38 12.99 10.38
CA THR A 250 14.18 11.79 10.23
C THR A 250 14.76 11.67 8.83
N ILE A 251 15.98 11.15 8.74
CA ILE A 251 16.66 10.79 7.50
C ILE A 251 16.79 9.27 7.47
N THR A 252 16.31 8.65 6.41
CA THR A 252 16.39 7.20 6.21
C THR A 252 17.20 6.87 4.98
N VAL A 253 18.08 5.88 5.11
CA VAL A 253 18.85 5.34 3.98
C VAL A 253 18.10 4.12 3.46
N PRO A 254 17.89 3.96 2.15
CA PRO A 254 17.22 2.81 1.54
C PRO A 254 18.15 1.58 1.51
N MET A 255 18.75 1.26 2.66
CA MET A 255 19.55 0.05 2.88
C MET A 255 18.87 -0.84 3.92
N PRO A 256 18.75 -2.16 3.66
CA PRO A 256 18.15 -3.09 4.61
C PRO A 256 18.85 -3.05 5.97
N GLY A 257 18.09 -2.82 7.04
CA GLY A 257 18.59 -2.80 8.43
C GLY A 257 19.27 -1.51 8.88
N ALA A 258 19.35 -0.46 8.04
CA ALA A 258 19.89 0.83 8.44
C ALA A 258 18.89 1.58 9.35
N PRO A 259 19.27 1.98 10.59
CA PRO A 259 18.39 2.74 11.46
C PRO A 259 18.16 4.17 10.92
N PRO A 260 16.99 4.78 11.16
CA PRO A 260 16.74 6.17 10.82
C PRO A 260 17.59 7.11 11.69
N PHE A 261 18.07 8.20 11.11
CA PHE A 261 18.75 9.27 11.84
C PHE A 261 17.76 10.38 12.17
N SER A 262 17.72 10.83 13.41
CA SER A 262 16.90 11.99 13.77
C SER A 262 17.66 13.28 13.50
N PHE A 263 16.96 14.33 13.12
CA PHE A 263 17.54 15.66 12.99
C PHE A 263 16.63 16.73 13.57
N THR A 264 17.28 17.78 14.08
CA THR A 264 16.64 19.03 14.49
C THR A 264 17.40 20.17 13.87
N GLY A 265 16.75 21.27 13.53
CA GLY A 265 17.43 22.42 12.97
C GLY A 265 16.66 23.71 13.10
N THR A 266 17.39 24.80 12.91
CA THR A 266 16.88 26.16 12.99
C THR A 266 17.28 26.94 11.74
N ARG A 267 16.43 27.87 11.31
CA ARG A 267 16.75 28.78 10.22
C ARG A 267 17.91 29.69 10.67
N ALA A 268 18.94 29.81 9.83
CA ALA A 268 20.00 30.77 10.07
C ALA A 268 19.40 32.18 10.02
N LYS A 269 19.64 32.98 11.06
CA LYS A 269 19.34 34.41 11.02
C LYS A 269 20.40 35.07 10.15
N GLU A 270 19.95 35.87 9.17
CA GLU A 270 20.82 36.82 8.47
C GLU A 270 21.39 37.88 9.42
#